data_AF-A0A963MEH1-F1
#
_entry.id   AF-A0A963MEH1-F1
#
_cell.length_a   1.000
_cell.length_b   1.000
_cell.length_c   1.000
_cell.angle_alpha   90.00
_cell.angle_beta   90.00
_cell.angle_gamma   90.00
#
_symmetry.space_group_name_H-M   'P 1'
#
loop_
_entity.id
_entity.type
_entity.pdbx_description
1 polymer ?
#
loop_
_entity_poly.entity_id
_entity_poly.type
_entity_poly.pdbx_seq_one_letter_code
_entity_poly.pdbx_strand_id
1 'polypeptide(L)'
;MPPDTADGKTISRDEGWRTLRRFLPYLWPADRPGLRRRIVLAMLLVLAAKAVTLSLPFAYKRAVDTMTNQGNELAMVALAFVLAYAAGRFAAVCFDNLRNIVFERVGQDATRALAEDVFARLHRLSLRFHLSRRTGEVTKVI
;
A
#
# COMPACT_ATOMS: atom_id res chain seq x y z
N MET A 1 -17.87 -36.64 -11.64
CA MET A 1 -17.77 -35.27 -12.17
C MET A 1 -16.69 -34.53 -11.41
N PRO A 2 -15.63 -34.01 -12.06
CA PRO A 2 -14.78 -33.01 -11.42
C PRO A 2 -15.60 -31.73 -11.14
N PRO A 3 -15.32 -31.00 -10.05
CA PRO A 3 -16.04 -29.78 -9.74
C PRO A 3 -15.77 -28.71 -10.79
N ASP A 4 -16.83 -28.03 -11.24
CA ASP A 4 -16.74 -26.86 -12.11
C ASP A 4 -15.74 -25.85 -11.51
N THR A 5 -14.65 -25.63 -12.22
CA THR A 5 -13.68 -24.59 -11.90
C THR A 5 -14.39 -23.25 -11.92
N ALA A 6 -14.29 -22.52 -10.80
CA ALA A 6 -14.85 -21.18 -10.57
C ALA A 6 -15.12 -20.42 -11.88
N ASP A 7 -16.41 -20.23 -12.18
CA ASP A 7 -16.85 -19.32 -13.23
C ASP A 7 -16.02 -18.04 -13.14
N GLY A 8 -15.42 -17.65 -14.27
CA GLY A 8 -14.73 -16.38 -14.45
C GLY A 8 -15.69 -15.20 -14.39
N LYS A 9 -16.46 -15.10 -13.30
CA LYS A 9 -17.27 -13.94 -12.95
C LYS A 9 -16.29 -12.80 -12.74
N THR A 10 -16.23 -11.93 -13.74
CA THR A 10 -15.59 -10.63 -13.63
C THR A 10 -16.21 -9.97 -12.40
N ILE A 11 -15.44 -9.85 -11.31
CA ILE A 11 -15.91 -9.23 -10.07
C ILE A 11 -16.50 -7.88 -10.48
N SER A 12 -17.80 -7.71 -10.31
CA SER A 12 -18.43 -6.44 -10.64
C SER A 12 -17.75 -5.35 -9.80
N ARG A 13 -17.50 -4.18 -10.40
CA ARG A 13 -16.87 -3.04 -9.70
C ARG A 13 -17.53 -2.76 -8.34
N ASP A 14 -18.85 -2.97 -8.28
CA ASP A 14 -19.65 -2.79 -7.07
C ASP A 14 -19.33 -3.79 -5.95
N GLU A 15 -18.99 -5.03 -6.30
CA GLU A 15 -18.62 -6.08 -5.34
C GLU A 15 -17.23 -5.84 -4.75
N GLY A 16 -16.28 -5.41 -5.58
CA GLY A 16 -14.94 -5.03 -5.13
C GLY A 16 -14.98 -3.86 -4.14
N TRP A 17 -15.75 -2.81 -4.47
CA TRP A 17 -15.90 -1.65 -3.59
C TRP A 17 -16.59 -2.00 -2.26
N ARG A 18 -17.63 -2.84 -2.31
CA ARG A 18 -18.33 -3.31 -1.11
C ARG A 18 -17.39 -4.11 -0.20
N THR A 19 -16.50 -4.91 -0.78
CA THR A 19 -15.50 -5.69 -0.04
C THR A 19 -14.46 -4.78 0.63
N LEU A 20 -13.93 -3.81 -0.11
CA LEU A 20 -12.98 -2.83 0.44
C LEU A 20 -13.59 -2.04 1.60
N ARG A 21 -14.85 -1.59 1.45
CA ARG A 21 -15.58 -0.87 2.50
C ARG A 21 -15.81 -1.72 3.74
N ARG A 22 -15.98 -3.04 3.60
CA ARG A 22 -16.07 -3.99 4.73
C ARG A 22 -14.73 -4.22 5.41
N PHE A 23 -13.61 -4.10 4.69
CA PHE A 23 -12.27 -4.25 5.25
C PHE A 23 -11.76 -2.97 5.94
N LEU A 24 -12.25 -1.80 5.55
CA LEU A 24 -11.82 -0.50 6.08
C LEU A 24 -11.86 -0.39 7.62
N PRO A 25 -12.86 -0.93 8.35
CA PRO A 25 -12.87 -0.94 9.81
C PRO A 25 -11.71 -1.72 10.45
N TYR A 26 -11.19 -2.75 9.78
CA TYR A 26 -10.02 -3.51 10.26
C TYR A 26 -8.72 -2.72 10.10
N LEU A 27 -8.63 -1.89 9.04
CA LEU A 27 -7.52 -0.94 8.88
C LEU A 27 -7.64 0.23 9.85
N TRP A 28 -8.85 0.77 10.10
CA TRP A 28 -9.06 1.94 10.96
C TRP A 28 -9.91 1.61 12.21
N PRO A 29 -9.43 0.74 13.12
CA PRO A 29 -10.19 0.35 14.30
C PRO A 29 -10.37 1.54 15.26
N ALA A 30 -11.53 1.64 15.92
CA ALA A 30 -11.80 2.66 16.95
C ALA A 30 -10.95 2.50 18.19
N ASP A 31 -10.67 1.27 18.55
CA ASP A 31 -10.12 0.92 19.86
C ASP A 31 -8.58 1.01 19.90
N ARG A 32 -7.92 1.23 18.75
CA ARG A 32 -6.44 1.26 18.64
C ARG A 32 -5.92 2.58 18.05
N PRO A 33 -5.79 3.64 18.85
CA PRO A 33 -5.31 4.95 18.36
C PRO A 33 -3.88 4.89 17.81
N GLY A 34 -3.04 3.97 18.31
CA GLY A 34 -1.68 3.76 17.77
C GLY A 34 -1.66 3.32 16.30
N LEU A 35 -2.63 2.48 15.88
CA LEU A 35 -2.74 2.02 14.50
C LEU A 35 -3.16 3.17 13.57
N ARG A 36 -4.11 4.00 14.01
CA ARG A 36 -4.56 5.20 13.28
C ARG A 36 -3.41 6.18 13.04
N ARG A 37 -2.59 6.44 14.08
CA ARG A 37 -1.40 7.29 13.94
C ARG A 37 -0.41 6.76 12.90
N ARG A 38 -0.19 5.44 12.86
CA ARG A 38 0.65 4.81 11.83
C ARG A 38 0.09 4.99 10.42
N ILE A 39 -1.24 4.88 10.24
CA ILE A 39 -1.88 5.13 8.95
C ILE A 39 -1.70 6.59 8.53
N VAL A 40 -1.96 7.54 9.43
CA VAL A 40 -1.75 8.97 9.14
C VAL A 40 -0.29 9.23 8.77
N LEU A 41 0.67 8.67 9.52
CA LEU A 41 2.09 8.77 9.22
C LEU A 41 2.43 8.17 7.84
N ALA A 42 1.90 6.99 7.52
CA ALA A 42 2.08 6.36 6.22
C ALA A 42 1.51 7.24 5.09
N MET A 43 0.33 7.83 5.27
CA MET A 43 -0.24 8.76 4.29
C MET A 43 0.61 10.01 4.12
N LEU A 44 1.15 10.58 5.20
CA LEU A 44 2.08 11.71 5.12
C LEU A 44 3.35 11.35 4.34
N LEU A 45 3.90 10.15 4.56
CA LEU A 45 5.05 9.64 3.78
C LEU A 45 4.71 9.46 2.31
N VAL A 46 3.51 8.98 1.96
CA VAL A 46 3.04 8.93 0.55
C VAL A 46 3.06 10.34 -0.04
N LEU A 47 2.45 11.30 0.64
CA LEU A 47 2.34 12.66 0.12
C LEU A 47 3.72 13.31 -0.03
N ALA A 48 4.63 13.10 0.91
CA ALA A 48 6.02 13.56 0.83
C ALA A 48 6.75 12.91 -0.35
N ALA A 49 6.66 11.58 -0.52
CA ALA A 49 7.27 10.87 -1.64
C ALA A 49 6.76 11.42 -2.99
N LYS A 50 5.44 11.58 -3.12
CA LYS A 50 4.83 12.12 -4.35
C LYS A 50 5.21 13.58 -4.59
N ALA A 51 5.28 14.42 -3.56
CA ALA A 51 5.74 15.79 -3.70
C ALA A 51 7.18 15.86 -4.23
N VAL A 52 8.08 15.02 -3.70
CA VAL A 52 9.45 14.91 -4.21
C VAL A 52 9.46 14.44 -5.66
N THR A 53 8.75 13.34 -5.98
CA THR A 53 8.70 12.81 -7.34
C THR A 53 8.18 13.83 -8.36
N LEU A 54 7.14 14.59 -8.00
CA LEU A 54 6.58 15.64 -8.85
C LEU A 54 7.49 16.86 -8.99
N SER A 55 8.40 17.09 -8.03
CA SER A 55 9.37 18.20 -8.06
C SER A 55 10.61 17.87 -8.92
N LEU A 56 10.94 16.59 -9.11
CA LEU A 56 12.13 16.16 -9.84
C LEU A 56 12.24 16.68 -11.29
N PRO A 57 11.17 16.67 -12.12
CA PRO A 57 11.24 17.19 -13.49
C PRO A 57 11.62 18.68 -13.54
N PHE A 58 11.18 19.46 -12.54
CA PHE A 58 11.52 20.89 -12.46
C PHE A 58 13.00 21.11 -12.10
N ALA A 59 13.55 20.29 -11.20
CA ALA A 59 14.98 20.33 -10.89
C ALA A 59 15.82 19.93 -12.12
N TYR A 60 15.41 18.88 -12.83
CA TYR A 60 16.07 18.44 -14.05
C TYR A 60 16.01 19.48 -15.17
N LYS A 61 14.83 20.10 -15.38
CA LYS A 61 14.67 21.21 -16.34
C LYS A 61 15.65 22.35 -16.04
N ARG A 62 15.72 22.81 -14.79
CA ARG A 62 16.63 23.90 -14.39
C ARG A 62 18.09 23.54 -14.62
N ALA A 63 18.50 22.28 -14.39
CA ALA A 63 19.84 21.82 -14.72
C ALA A 63 20.15 22.01 -16.22
N VAL A 64 19.27 21.53 -17.09
CA VAL A 64 19.44 21.63 -18.55
C VAL A 64 19.44 23.08 -19.01
N ASP A 65 18.48 23.89 -18.55
CA ASP A 65 18.38 25.32 -18.91
C ASP A 65 19.66 26.10 -18.55
N THR A 66 20.28 25.81 -17.39
CA THR A 66 21.54 26.45 -16.99
C THR A 66 22.72 26.06 -17.87
N MET A 67 22.76 24.82 -18.35
CA MET A 67 23.82 24.34 -19.24
C MET A 67 23.66 24.88 -20.67
N THR A 68 22.44 25.09 -21.14
CA THR A 68 22.17 25.57 -22.51
C THR A 68 22.34 27.08 -22.67
N ASN A 69 21.94 27.88 -21.69
CA ASN A 69 21.80 29.34 -21.87
C ASN A 69 22.96 30.19 -21.32
N GLN A 70 23.80 29.69 -20.40
CA GLN A 70 24.77 30.53 -19.66
C GLN A 70 26.23 30.03 -19.63
N GLY A 71 26.57 28.93 -20.32
CA GLY A 71 27.96 28.48 -20.44
C GLY A 71 28.66 28.17 -19.10
N ASN A 72 30.00 28.18 -19.10
CA ASN A 72 30.86 27.69 -18.00
C ASN A 72 30.67 28.43 -16.65
N GLU A 73 30.10 29.64 -16.65
CA GLU A 73 29.95 30.49 -15.46
C GLU A 73 28.96 29.92 -14.43
N LEU A 74 28.01 29.07 -14.87
CA LEU A 74 27.02 28.42 -14.01
C LEU A 74 27.19 26.90 -13.86
N ALA A 75 28.37 26.35 -14.18
CA ALA A 75 28.62 24.91 -14.07
C ALA A 75 28.35 24.36 -12.66
N MET A 76 28.67 25.12 -11.60
CA MET A 76 28.34 24.75 -10.22
C MET A 76 26.84 24.67 -9.95
N VAL A 77 26.04 25.54 -10.57
CA VAL A 77 24.58 25.55 -10.40
C VAL A 77 23.95 24.35 -11.11
N ALA A 78 24.41 24.03 -12.32
CA ALA A 78 23.99 22.83 -13.04
C ALA A 78 24.31 21.56 -12.23
N LEU A 79 25.53 21.47 -11.68
CA LEU A 79 25.94 20.36 -10.81
C LEU A 79 25.07 20.26 -9.55
N ALA A 80 24.74 21.38 -8.92
CA ALA A 80 23.84 21.41 -7.76
C ALA A 80 22.44 20.87 -8.10
N PHE A 81 21.88 21.21 -9.27
CA PHE A 81 20.59 20.66 -9.70
C PHE A 81 20.64 19.17 -10.04
N VAL A 82 21.73 18.67 -10.63
CA VAL A 82 21.93 17.24 -10.87
C VAL A 82 22.03 16.47 -9.55
N LEU A 83 22.79 16.98 -8.59
CA LEU A 83 22.89 16.41 -7.25
C LEU A 83 21.53 16.44 -6.53
N ALA A 84 20.79 17.54 -6.63
CA ALA A 84 19.44 17.65 -6.07
C ALA A 84 18.47 16.64 -6.70
N TYR A 85 18.56 16.42 -8.02
CA TYR A 85 17.77 15.40 -8.71
C TYR A 85 18.11 13.98 -8.22
N ALA A 86 19.40 13.64 -8.10
CA ALA A 86 19.85 12.34 -7.61
C ALA A 86 19.43 12.11 -6.14
N ALA A 87 19.65 13.12 -5.28
CA ALA A 87 19.22 13.09 -3.89
C ALA A 87 17.70 12.99 -3.75
N GLY A 88 16.93 13.71 -4.57
CA GLY A 88 15.47 13.62 -4.61
C GLY A 88 14.97 12.25 -5.07
N ARG A 89 15.62 11.63 -6.07
CA ARG A 89 15.34 10.24 -6.47
C ARG A 89 15.55 9.27 -5.32
N PHE A 90 16.67 9.39 -4.62
CA PHE A 90 16.96 8.57 -3.44
C PHE A 90 15.92 8.80 -2.34
N ALA A 91 15.63 10.06 -2.00
CA ALA A 91 14.65 10.41 -0.99
C ALA A 91 13.24 9.87 -1.31
N ALA A 92 12.80 9.91 -2.56
CA ALA A 92 11.53 9.34 -2.99
C ALA A 92 11.47 7.83 -2.71
N VAL A 93 12.51 7.09 -3.08
CA VAL A 93 12.60 5.64 -2.80
C VAL A 93 12.66 5.37 -1.29
N CYS A 94 13.39 6.18 -0.53
CA CYS A 94 13.45 6.06 0.93
C CYS A 94 12.06 6.28 1.57
N PHE A 95 11.32 7.31 1.16
CA PHE A 95 9.98 7.58 1.68
C PHE A 95 8.99 6.48 1.32
N ASP A 96 9.07 5.92 0.10
CA ASP A 96 8.25 4.79 -0.30
C ASP A 96 8.53 3.53 0.55
N ASN A 97 9.81 3.23 0.82
CA ASN A 97 10.19 2.11 1.69
C ASN A 97 9.77 2.34 3.14
N LEU A 98 9.99 3.55 3.67
CA LEU A 98 9.60 3.89 5.03
C LEU A 98 8.08 3.79 5.21
N ARG A 99 7.29 4.25 4.22
CA ARG A 99 5.84 4.04 4.20
C ARG A 99 5.50 2.56 4.27
N ASN A 100 6.15 1.72 3.45
CA ASN A 100 5.87 0.29 3.41
C ASN A 100 6.14 -0.36 4.79
N ILE A 101 7.25 -0.03 5.43
CA ILE A 101 7.59 -0.51 6.79
C ILE A 101 6.55 -0.05 7.82
N VAL A 102 6.14 1.22 7.77
CA VAL A 102 5.11 1.75 8.69
C VAL A 102 3.76 1.05 8.46
N PHE A 103 3.40 0.81 7.21
CA PHE A 103 2.13 0.20 6.81
C PHE A 103 2.10 -1.32 7.04
N GLU A 104 3.23 -2.01 6.98
CA GLU A 104 3.32 -3.46 7.15
C GLU A 104 2.62 -3.91 8.44
N ARG A 105 2.89 -3.23 9.55
CA ARG A 105 2.25 -3.55 10.83
C ARG A 105 0.73 -3.35 10.78
N VAL A 106 0.27 -2.29 10.11
CA VAL A 106 -1.16 -2.01 9.94
C VAL A 106 -1.82 -3.13 9.14
N GLY A 107 -1.19 -3.55 8.04
CA GLY A 107 -1.68 -4.63 7.18
C GLY A 107 -1.77 -5.96 7.96
N GLN A 108 -0.71 -6.34 8.66
CA GLN A 108 -0.66 -7.57 9.46
C GLN A 108 -1.69 -7.58 10.59
N ASP A 109 -1.85 -6.47 11.31
CA ASP A 109 -2.84 -6.39 12.39
C ASP A 109 -4.28 -6.45 11.83
N ALA A 110 -4.54 -5.85 10.66
CA ALA A 110 -5.84 -5.89 10.01
C ALA A 110 -6.18 -7.29 9.45
N THR A 111 -5.24 -7.96 8.78
CA THR A 111 -5.43 -9.33 8.28
C THR A 111 -5.59 -10.31 9.42
N ARG A 112 -4.81 -10.16 10.49
CA ARG A 112 -4.95 -10.96 11.71
C ARG A 112 -6.34 -10.80 12.32
N ALA A 113 -6.83 -9.58 12.50
CA ALA A 113 -8.15 -9.33 13.07
C ALA A 113 -9.26 -9.93 12.19
N LEU A 114 -9.14 -9.81 10.87
CA LEU A 114 -10.06 -10.46 9.93
C LEU A 114 -10.03 -11.99 10.08
N ALA A 115 -8.82 -12.58 10.17
CA ALA A 115 -8.66 -14.01 10.33
C ALA A 115 -9.24 -14.50 11.66
N GLU A 116 -9.04 -13.77 12.75
CA GLU A 116 -9.64 -14.05 14.06
C GLU A 116 -11.18 -14.08 13.97
N ASP A 117 -11.80 -13.10 13.31
CA ASP A 117 -13.25 -13.04 13.11
C ASP A 117 -13.79 -14.17 12.23
N VAL A 118 -13.08 -14.49 11.14
CA VAL A 118 -13.42 -15.59 10.25
C VAL A 118 -13.31 -16.92 11.00
N PHE A 119 -12.24 -17.13 11.75
CA PHE A 119 -12.02 -18.33 12.55
C PHE A 119 -13.10 -18.51 13.61
N ALA A 120 -13.44 -17.45 14.34
CA ALA A 120 -14.51 -17.46 15.33
C ALA A 120 -15.87 -17.78 14.70
N ARG A 121 -16.14 -17.26 13.50
CA ARG A 121 -17.37 -17.57 12.75
C ARG A 121 -17.39 -19.02 12.26
N LEU A 122 -16.26 -19.54 11.78
CA LEU A 122 -16.12 -20.93 11.38
C LEU A 122 -16.40 -21.89 12.53
N HIS A 123 -15.97 -21.57 13.76
CA HIS A 123 -16.24 -22.40 14.94
C HIS A 123 -17.72 -22.43 15.36
N ARG A 124 -18.50 -21.41 14.96
CA ARG A 124 -19.92 -21.30 15.29
C ARG A 124 -20.84 -21.89 14.22
N LEU A 125 -20.27 -22.41 13.13
CA LEU A 125 -21.05 -23.04 12.06
C LEU A 125 -21.54 -24.43 12.47
N SER A 126 -22.58 -24.91 11.78
CA SER A 126 -23.25 -26.16 12.15
C SER A 126 -22.37 -27.38 11.85
N LEU A 127 -22.56 -28.46 12.60
CA LEU A 127 -21.86 -29.74 12.35
C LEU A 127 -22.06 -30.23 10.91
N ARG A 128 -23.24 -29.98 10.30
CA ARG A 128 -23.51 -30.27 8.90
C ARG A 128 -22.55 -29.54 7.95
N PHE A 129 -22.24 -28.27 8.22
CA PHE A 129 -21.25 -27.50 7.45
C PHE A 129 -19.88 -28.17 7.54
N HIS A 130 -19.45 -28.55 8.75
CA HIS A 130 -18.16 -29.21 8.98
C HIS A 130 -18.06 -30.61 8.36
N LEU A 131 -19.14 -31.40 8.35
CA LEU A 131 -19.18 -32.73 7.75
C LEU A 131 -19.23 -32.70 6.21
N SER A 132 -19.71 -31.61 5.62
CA SER A 132 -19.83 -31.45 4.16
C SER A 132 -18.55 -30.96 3.46
N ARG A 133 -17.48 -30.64 4.20
CA ARG A 133 -16.25 -30.03 3.68
C ARG A 133 -15.04 -30.87 4.09
N ARG A 134 -14.07 -31.07 3.20
CA ARG A 134 -12.79 -31.69 3.57
C ARG A 134 -12.04 -30.74 4.49
N THR A 135 -11.53 -31.22 5.61
CA THR A 135 -10.78 -30.44 6.61
C THR A 135 -9.64 -29.58 6.02
N GLY A 136 -9.04 -30.00 4.90
CA GLY A 136 -8.02 -29.24 4.17
C GLY A 136 -8.51 -28.00 3.40
N GLU A 137 -9.81 -27.87 3.10
CA GLU A 137 -10.35 -26.64 2.48
C GLU A 137 -10.45 -25.48 3.50
N VAL A 138 -10.60 -25.81 4.79
CA VAL A 138 -10.76 -24.81 5.87
C VAL A 138 -9.42 -24.19 6.27
N THR A 139 -8.33 -24.98 6.26
CA THR A 139 -6.97 -24.49 6.52
C THR A 139 -6.49 -23.50 5.47
N LYS A 140 -7.07 -23.51 4.27
CA LYS A 140 -6.69 -22.62 3.15
C LYS A 140 -7.38 -21.25 3.18
N VAL A 141 -8.34 -21.07 4.09
CA VAL A 141 -9.13 -19.83 4.25
C VAL A 141 -8.45 -18.85 5.23
N ILE A 142 -7.47 -19.34 6.00
CA ILE A 142 -6.68 -18.59 7.00
C ILE A 142 -5.27 -18.38 6.43
#